data_AF-A0AA38IF82-F1
#
_entry.id   AF-A0AA38IF82-F1
#
_cell.length_a   1.000
_cell.length_b   1.000
_cell.length_c   1.000
_cell.angle_alpha   90.00
_cell.angle_beta   90.00
_cell.angle_gamma   90.00
#
_symmetry.space_group_name_H-M   'P 1'
#
loop_
_entity.id
_entity.type
_entity.pdbx_description
1 polymer ?
#
loop_
_entity_poly.entity_id
_entity_poly.type
_entity_poly.pdbx_seq_one_letter_code
_entity_poly.pdbx_strand_id
1 'polypeptide(L)' 'MTSLMRFVPKLLSVGNLTTSSFIGSVYETSVRTIIRWHFPRPSERKRIVRHGWKQRMSTPAGRRILMNRILKGRHVYSH' A
#
# COMPACT_ATOMS: atom_id res chain seq x y z
N MET A 1 22.16 -39.25 0.74
CA MET A 1 23.58 -38.89 0.58
C MET A 1 23.62 -37.45 0.09
N THR A 2 23.85 -36.53 1.03
CA THR A 2 23.72 -35.07 0.89
C THR A 2 24.87 -34.49 0.07
N SER A 3 24.54 -33.81 -1.03
CA SER A 3 25.52 -33.03 -1.81
C SER A 3 25.64 -31.63 -1.23
N LEU A 4 26.83 -31.35 -0.70
CA LEU A 4 27.23 -30.15 0.01
C LEU A 4 27.72 -29.12 -1.03
N MET A 5 26.82 -28.28 -1.53
CA MET A 5 27.20 -27.15 -2.38
C MET A 5 28.00 -26.14 -1.53
N ARG A 6 29.26 -25.96 -1.93
CA ARG A 6 30.25 -25.14 -1.24
C ARG A 6 29.91 -23.65 -1.39
N PHE A 7 29.82 -23.00 -0.25
CA PHE A 7 29.69 -21.57 -0.05
C PHE A 7 31.00 -20.85 -0.41
N VAL A 8 30.95 -19.88 -1.32
CA VAL A 8 32.03 -18.91 -1.53
C VAL A 8 31.42 -17.52 -1.43
N PRO A 9 31.61 -16.77 -0.33
CA PRO A 9 31.18 -15.39 -0.25
C PRO A 9 32.16 -14.52 -1.03
N LYS A 10 31.68 -13.84 -2.06
CA LYS A 10 32.46 -12.84 -2.79
C LYS A 10 32.61 -11.61 -1.87
N LEU A 11 33.86 -11.26 -1.60
CA LEU A 11 34.29 -10.20 -0.68
C LEU A 11 33.67 -8.84 -1.00
N LEU A 12 33.45 -8.08 0.07
CA LEU A 12 32.98 -6.71 0.14
C LEU A 12 33.78 -5.77 -0.78
N SER A 13 33.08 -5.03 -1.64
CA SER A 13 33.60 -3.81 -2.26
C SER A 13 33.15 -2.62 -1.42
N VAL A 14 34.11 -1.97 -0.78
CA VAL A 14 33.96 -0.70 -0.06
C VAL A 14 34.35 0.44 -1.00
N GLY A 15 33.50 1.46 -1.11
CA GLY A 15 33.75 2.74 -1.79
C GLY A 15 32.62 3.10 -2.76
N ASN A 16 32.00 4.28 -2.76
CA ASN A 16 32.27 5.56 -2.10
C ASN A 16 30.95 6.26 -1.79
N LEU A 17 30.93 6.98 -0.68
CA LEU A 17 29.88 7.92 -0.29
C LEU A 17 30.02 9.20 -1.14
N THR A 18 29.10 9.44 -2.07
CA THR A 18 28.90 10.77 -2.65
C THR A 18 27.41 11.10 -2.68
N THR A 19 27.08 12.05 -1.83
CA THR A 19 25.83 12.81 -1.80
C THR A 19 25.53 13.43 -3.17
N SER A 20 24.47 12.98 -3.82
CA SER A 20 23.58 13.89 -4.53
C SER A 20 22.16 13.33 -4.45
N SER A 21 21.36 14.08 -3.71
CA SER A 21 19.91 14.06 -3.61
C SER A 21 19.21 13.68 -4.92
N PHE A 22 18.81 12.41 -5.06
CA PHE A 22 17.69 12.05 -5.93
C PHE A 22 16.39 12.39 -5.19
N ILE A 23 16.10 13.68 -5.11
CA ILE A 23 14.74 14.14 -4.89
C ILE A 23 13.99 13.69 -6.14
N GLY A 24 13.29 12.55 -6.02
CA GLY A 24 12.29 12.13 -6.98
C GLY A 24 11.30 13.27 -7.14
N SER A 25 11.48 14.00 -8.23
CA SER A 25 10.67 15.13 -8.64
C SER A 25 9.20 14.71 -8.72
N VAL A 26 8.32 15.45 -8.06
CA VAL A 26 6.88 15.19 -8.02
C VAL A 26 6.21 15.41 -9.39
N TYR A 27 6.96 15.91 -10.38
CA TYR A 27 6.49 16.28 -11.72
C TYR A 27 6.89 15.27 -12.81
N GLU A 28 7.63 14.19 -12.47
CA GLU A 28 8.04 13.17 -13.44
C GLU A 28 6.93 12.11 -13.66
N THR A 29 5.72 12.58 -14.00
CA THR A 29 4.55 11.74 -14.30
C THR A 29 4.42 11.44 -15.79
N SER A 30 5.50 11.10 -16.49
CA SER A 30 5.46 10.81 -17.95
C SER A 30 5.76 9.36 -18.34
N VAL A 31 5.96 8.44 -17.39
CA VAL A 31 6.29 7.03 -17.69
C VAL A 31 5.06 6.10 -17.77
N ARG A 32 3.85 6.56 -17.41
CA ARG A 32 2.62 5.74 -17.45
C ARG A 32 1.76 6.09 -18.68
N THR A 33 2.17 5.62 -19.86
CA THR A 33 1.43 5.83 -21.11
C THR A 33 0.10 5.08 -21.19
N ILE A 34 -0.12 4.06 -20.34
CA ILE A 34 -1.39 3.32 -20.29
C ILE A 34 -2.09 3.58 -18.95
N ILE A 35 -2.97 4.59 -18.91
CA ILE A 35 -3.90 4.78 -17.80
C ILE A 35 -5.09 3.85 -18.03
N ARG A 36 -5.38 2.97 -17.06
CA ARG A 36 -6.61 2.16 -17.08
C ARG A 36 -7.80 3.10 -16.99
N TRP A 37 -8.55 3.25 -18.07
CA TRP A 37 -9.73 4.12 -18.15
C TRP A 37 -10.98 3.51 -17.51
N HIS A 38 -10.98 2.18 -17.31
CA HIS A 38 -12.08 1.50 -16.65
C HIS A 38 -11.97 1.57 -15.14
N PHE A 39 -12.78 2.44 -14.53
CA PHE A 39 -13.05 2.36 -13.10
C PHE A 39 -13.71 1.03 -12.73
N PRO A 40 -13.54 0.54 -11.49
CA PRO A 40 -14.29 -0.60 -10.99
C PRO A 40 -15.79 -0.39 -11.21
N ARG A 41 -16.46 -1.40 -11.79
CA ARG A 41 -17.91 -1.35 -12.00
C ARG A 41 -18.62 -1.24 -10.63
N PRO A 42 -19.62 -0.35 -10.49
CA PRO A 42 -20.35 -0.21 -9.23
C PRO A 42 -21.13 -1.49 -8.95
N SER A 43 -21.06 -1.95 -7.70
CA SER A 43 -21.83 -3.10 -7.22
C SER A 43 -22.14 -2.90 -5.74
N GLU A 44 -23.43 -2.73 -5.45
CA GLU A 44 -23.90 -2.35 -4.11
C GLU A 44 -23.59 -3.43 -3.08
N ARG A 45 -23.79 -4.69 -3.45
CA ARG A 45 -23.40 -5.85 -2.63
C ARG A 45 -21.91 -5.78 -2.25
N LYS A 46 -21.03 -5.52 -3.23
CA LYS A 46 -19.58 -5.44 -2.96
C LYS A 46 -19.23 -4.24 -2.09
N ARG A 47 -19.93 -3.10 -2.27
CA ARG A 47 -19.74 -1.87 -1.48
C ARG A 47 -20.06 -2.10 0.00
N ILE A 48 -21.25 -2.63 0.29
CA ILE A 48 -21.73 -2.88 1.66
C ILE A 48 -20.92 -3.99 2.33
N VAL A 49 -20.71 -5.12 1.66
CA VAL A 49 -20.00 -6.26 2.27
C VAL A 49 -18.55 -5.91 2.60
N ARG A 50 -17.85 -5.16 1.73
CA ARG A 50 -16.45 -4.83 1.97
C ARG A 50 -16.25 -3.65 2.92
N HIS A 51 -17.10 -2.64 2.84
CA HIS A 51 -16.85 -1.35 3.50
C HIS A 51 -17.96 -0.89 4.43
N GLY A 52 -19.03 -1.66 4.58
CA GLY A 52 -20.18 -1.34 5.40
C GLY A 52 -19.88 -1.37 6.90
N TRP A 53 -20.79 -0.79 7.67
CA TRP A 53 -20.66 -0.65 9.13
C TRP A 53 -20.39 -1.99 9.82
N LYS A 54 -21.18 -3.02 9.49
CA LYS A 54 -21.05 -4.37 10.10
C LYS A 54 -19.66 -4.96 9.88
N GLN A 55 -19.10 -4.80 8.68
CA GLN A 55 -17.76 -5.27 8.36
C GLN A 55 -16.66 -4.49 9.09
N ARG A 56 -16.89 -3.20 9.38
CA ARG A 56 -15.95 -2.40 10.19
C ARG A 56 -16.00 -2.79 11.66
N MET A 57 -17.18 -3.12 12.20
CA MET A 57 -17.34 -3.52 13.60
C MET A 57 -16.79 -4.93 13.90
N SER A 58 -16.80 -5.82 12.91
CA SER A 58 -16.39 -7.23 13.08
C SER A 58 -14.90 -7.39 13.38
N THR A 59 -14.05 -6.47 12.91
CA THR A 59 -12.59 -6.55 13.11
C THR A 59 -12.10 -5.46 14.07
N PRO A 60 -11.08 -5.73 14.90
CA PRO A 60 -10.51 -4.71 15.79
C PRO A 60 -9.89 -3.55 15.01
N ALA A 61 -9.28 -3.82 13.85
CA ALA A 61 -8.75 -2.78 12.98
C ALA A 61 -9.85 -1.89 12.38
N GLY A 62 -10.99 -2.48 12.00
CA GLY A 62 -12.13 -1.72 11.49
C GLY A 62 -12.72 -0.79 12.55
N ARG A 63 -12.83 -1.24 13.81
CA ARG A 63 -13.25 -0.38 14.94
C ARG A 63 -12.33 0.81 15.13
N ARG A 64 -11.01 0.62 15.04
CA ARG A 64 -10.02 1.71 15.13
C ARG A 64 -10.19 2.75 14.01
N ILE A 65 -10.48 2.30 12.79
CA ILE A 65 -10.77 3.21 11.66
C ILE A 65 -12.02 4.05 11.95
N LEU A 66 -13.07 3.46 12.50
CA LEU A 66 -14.28 4.19 12.87
C LEU A 66 -13.99 5.25 13.96
N MET A 67 -13.24 4.87 15.01
CA MET A 67 -12.81 5.82 16.05
C MET A 67 -12.05 7.01 15.44
N ASN A 68 -11.07 6.75 14.56
CA ASN A 68 -10.31 7.82 13.90
C ASN A 68 -11.20 8.74 13.05
N ARG A 69 -12.24 8.21 12.40
CA ARG A 69 -13.18 9.03 11.61
C ARG A 69 -14.10 9.88 12.49
N ILE A 70 -14.50 9.36 13.65
CA ILE A 70 -15.29 10.09 14.66
C ILE A 70 -14.45 11.22 15.25
N LEU A 71 -13.22 10.93 15.68
CA LEU A 71 -12.31 11.92 16.25
C LEU A 71 -11.93 13.01 15.23
N LYS A 72 -11.86 12.68 13.94
CA LYS A 72 -11.68 13.65 12.86
C LYS A 72 -12.95 14.48 12.57
N GLY A 73 -14.11 14.09 13.10
CA GLY A 73 -15.38 14.78 12.84
C GLY A 73 -15.94 14.55 11.43
N ARG A 74 -15.69 13.37 10.81
CA ARG A 74 -16.29 13.06 9.50
C ARG A 74 -17.81 12.90 9.65
N HIS A 75 -18.58 13.37 8.66
CA HIS A 75 -20.03 13.16 8.65
C HIS A 75 -20.43 11.70 8.39
N VAL A 76 -19.72 11.02 7.47
CA VAL A 76 -19.96 9.61 7.14
C VAL A 76 -18.82 8.76 7.68
N TYR A 77 -19.13 7.65 8.37
CA TYR A 77 -18.13 6.78 9.02
C TYR A 77 -17.87 5.47 8.28
N SER A 78 -18.87 4.90 7.64
CA SER A 78 -18.74 3.73 6.77
C SER A 78 -19.64 3.88 5.56
N HIS A 79 -19.46 2.98 4.60
CA HIS A 79 -20.41 2.80 3.53
C HIS A 79 -21.73 2.20 4.02
#